data_AF-A0A1W9R1K6-F1
#
_entry.id   AF-A0A1W9R1K6-F1
#
_cell.length_a   1.000
_cell.length_b   1.000
_cell.length_c   1.000
_cell.angle_alpha   90.00
_cell.angle_beta   90.00
_cell.angle_gamma   90.00
#
_symmetry.space_group_name_H-M   'P 1'
#
loop_
_entity.id
_entity.type
_entity.pdbx_description
1 polymer ?
#
loop_
_entity_poly.entity_id
_entity_poly.type
_entity_poly.pdbx_seq_one_letter_code
_entity_poly.pdbx_strand_id
1 'polypeptide(L)'
;MNRQFSIFSAILLFTIGTIFAQNNSQFISQTVPPGIEAGQEFDVSITFANTGTTTWTDAELYHLGSQNPQDNFNYGVNRLFLPNDVLPGEQVTIEATLTAPSTIGLYYFQWQMVQDGVEWFGEMSETVNFVVDEELTDSLFSAGNGFSVSNHIVSTSFFTWFTVDGGQQSSPWIPLEGRESWTGGVYFWKEFIKQ
;
A
#
# COMPACT_ATOMS: atom_id res chain seq x y z
N MET A 1 59.61 54.71 23.83
CA MET A 1 58.73 53.85 24.65
C MET A 1 57.68 53.28 23.71
N ASN A 2 58.04 52.23 22.94
CA ASN A 2 57.25 51.73 21.82
C ASN A 2 56.51 50.45 22.24
N ARG A 3 55.18 50.48 22.23
CA ARG A 3 54.34 49.29 22.40
C ARG A 3 53.88 48.82 21.01
N GLN A 4 54.46 47.71 20.54
CA GLN A 4 53.94 46.99 19.39
C GLN A 4 52.78 46.11 19.87
N PHE A 5 51.56 46.39 19.41
CA PHE A 5 50.41 45.52 19.59
C PHE A 5 50.44 44.45 18.50
N SER A 6 50.68 43.21 18.88
CA SER A 6 50.61 42.05 17.98
C SER A 6 49.14 41.64 17.84
N ILE A 7 48.53 41.93 16.69
CA ILE A 7 47.20 41.45 16.34
C ILE A 7 47.37 40.05 15.77
N PHE A 8 46.97 39.03 16.51
CA PHE A 8 46.84 37.67 15.98
C PHE A 8 45.56 37.62 15.14
N SER A 9 45.71 37.66 13.81
CA SER A 9 44.62 37.39 12.89
C SER A 9 44.41 35.87 12.82
N ALA A 10 43.33 35.38 13.41
CA ALA A 10 42.88 34.00 13.23
C ALA A 10 42.13 33.92 11.90
N ILE A 11 42.78 33.37 10.88
CA ILE A 11 42.13 33.01 9.62
C ILE A 11 41.29 31.77 9.89
N LEU A 12 39.98 31.95 10.01
CA LEU A 12 39.02 30.85 10.03
C LEU A 12 38.91 30.29 8.60
N LEU A 13 39.62 29.20 8.32
CA LEU A 13 39.46 28.44 7.08
C LEU A 13 38.10 27.74 7.10
N PHE A 14 37.08 28.37 6.51
CA PHE A 14 35.88 27.66 6.09
C PHE A 14 36.24 26.87 4.82
N THR A 15 36.50 25.58 4.96
CA THR A 15 36.42 24.66 3.82
C THR A 15 34.98 24.64 3.34
N ILE A 16 34.71 25.30 2.21
CA ILE A 16 33.48 25.07 1.45
C ILE A 16 33.67 23.67 0.85
N GLY A 17 33.17 22.65 1.55
CA GLY A 17 32.99 21.34 0.95
C GLY A 17 32.04 21.52 -0.22
N THR A 18 32.48 21.19 -1.43
CA THR A 18 31.60 21.14 -2.60
C THR A 18 30.47 20.16 -2.27
N ILE A 19 29.27 20.68 -2.02
CA ILE A 19 28.08 19.83 -1.90
C ILE A 19 27.78 19.30 -3.30
N PHE A 20 28.07 18.04 -3.55
CA PHE A 20 27.63 17.40 -4.79
C PHE A 20 26.12 17.21 -4.72
N ALA A 21 25.44 17.38 -5.86
CA ALA A 21 24.04 17.01 -5.99
C ALA A 21 23.91 15.51 -5.66
N GLN A 22 23.08 15.19 -4.69
CA GLN A 22 22.88 13.84 -4.19
C GLN A 22 21.38 13.61 -4.04
N ASN A 23 20.87 12.59 -4.75
CA ASN A 23 19.52 12.11 -4.56
C ASN A 23 19.47 11.22 -3.31
N ASN A 24 18.53 11.48 -2.41
CA ASN A 24 18.25 10.59 -1.29
C ASN A 24 16.83 10.83 -0.79
N SER A 25 16.08 9.75 -0.52
CA SER A 25 14.73 9.81 -0.01
C SER A 25 14.57 8.97 1.25
N GLN A 26 13.64 9.38 2.10
CA GLN A 26 13.21 8.62 3.27
C GLN A 26 11.71 8.35 3.19
N PHE A 27 11.29 7.12 3.47
CA PHE A 27 9.88 6.79 3.54
C PHE A 27 9.26 7.33 4.84
N ILE A 28 8.07 7.93 4.75
CA ILE A 28 7.38 8.52 5.90
C ILE A 28 6.12 7.74 6.25
N SER A 29 5.22 7.55 5.29
CA SER A 29 3.95 6.84 5.52
C SER A 29 3.30 6.43 4.20
N GLN A 30 2.38 5.47 4.25
CA GLN A 30 1.48 5.18 3.15
C GLN A 30 0.12 4.70 3.67
N THR A 31 -0.92 4.93 2.89
CA THR A 31 -2.27 4.40 3.13
C THR A 31 -2.66 3.55 1.92
N VAL A 32 -2.98 2.28 2.17
CA VAL A 32 -3.41 1.31 1.16
C VAL A 32 -4.64 0.58 1.70
N PRO A 33 -5.75 0.52 0.94
CA PRO A 33 -6.91 -0.27 1.34
C PRO A 33 -6.56 -1.75 1.53
N PRO A 34 -7.16 -2.43 2.53
CA PRO A 34 -6.85 -3.82 2.82
C PRO A 34 -7.53 -4.74 1.81
N GLY A 35 -6.81 -5.09 0.75
CA GLY A 35 -7.28 -5.99 -0.29
C GLY A 35 -8.47 -5.46 -1.08
N ILE A 36 -8.58 -5.89 -2.33
CA ILE A 36 -9.68 -5.45 -3.19
C ILE A 36 -10.03 -6.52 -4.22
N GLU A 37 -11.24 -6.45 -4.72
CA GLU A 37 -11.71 -7.30 -5.79
C GLU A 37 -10.86 -7.11 -7.06
N ALA A 38 -10.63 -8.21 -7.78
CA ALA A 38 -9.87 -8.22 -9.00
C ALA A 38 -10.37 -7.16 -10.00
N GLY A 39 -9.45 -6.36 -10.53
CA GLY A 39 -9.76 -5.32 -11.52
C GLY A 39 -10.44 -4.05 -10.98
N GLN A 40 -10.74 -3.95 -9.68
CA GLN A 40 -11.29 -2.72 -9.10
C GLN A 40 -10.23 -1.62 -8.98
N GLU A 41 -10.70 -0.36 -9.07
CA GLU A 41 -9.87 0.81 -8.75
C GLU A 41 -9.84 1.07 -7.25
N PHE A 42 -8.70 1.57 -6.77
CA PHE A 42 -8.51 1.95 -5.37
C PHE A 42 -7.57 3.14 -5.23
N ASP A 43 -7.83 3.96 -4.21
CA ASP A 43 -7.01 5.13 -3.92
C ASP A 43 -5.92 4.79 -2.90
N VAL A 44 -4.73 5.35 -3.12
CA VAL A 44 -3.58 5.24 -2.23
C VAL A 44 -2.95 6.61 -2.00
N SER A 45 -2.33 6.75 -0.82
CA SER A 45 -1.45 7.88 -0.51
C SER A 45 -0.08 7.37 -0.08
N ILE A 46 0.99 7.96 -0.60
CA ILE A 46 2.37 7.58 -0.26
C ILE A 46 3.17 8.85 0.00
N THR A 47 3.84 8.93 1.16
CA THR A 47 4.62 10.10 1.57
C THR A 47 6.10 9.77 1.70
N PHE A 48 6.93 10.57 1.05
CA PHE A 48 8.39 10.52 1.12
C PHE A 48 8.96 11.89 1.49
N ALA A 49 10.11 11.90 2.16
CA ALA A 49 10.91 13.09 2.44
C ALA A 49 12.15 13.13 1.55
N ASN A 50 12.46 14.30 1.00
CA ASN A 50 13.72 14.57 0.33
C ASN A 50 14.82 14.83 1.35
N THR A 51 15.69 13.84 1.56
CA THR A 51 16.83 13.93 2.48
C THR A 51 18.15 14.16 1.75
N GLY A 52 18.08 14.38 0.43
CA GLY A 52 19.22 14.69 -0.42
C GLY A 52 19.52 16.19 -0.51
N THR A 53 20.26 16.56 -1.54
CA THR A 53 20.63 17.96 -1.86
C THR A 53 20.08 18.44 -3.20
N THR A 54 19.41 17.56 -3.95
CA THR A 54 18.81 17.84 -5.26
C THR A 54 17.31 18.06 -5.13
N THR A 55 16.76 19.08 -5.79
CA THR A 55 15.31 19.25 -5.93
C THR A 55 14.75 18.20 -6.88
N TRP A 56 13.68 17.52 -6.48
CA TRP A 56 13.00 16.58 -7.38
C TRP A 56 11.94 17.31 -8.19
N THR A 57 11.92 17.09 -9.49
CA THR A 57 10.94 17.69 -10.40
C THR A 57 10.44 16.64 -11.38
N ASP A 58 9.17 16.73 -11.76
CA ASP A 58 8.58 15.85 -12.79
C ASP A 58 9.29 16.02 -14.15
N ALA A 59 9.68 17.26 -14.47
CA ALA A 59 10.40 17.59 -15.71
C ALA A 59 11.78 16.92 -15.82
N GLU A 60 12.42 16.62 -14.69
CA GLU A 60 13.68 15.86 -14.63
C GLU A 60 13.46 14.36 -14.38
N LEU A 61 12.21 13.90 -14.55
CA LEU A 61 11.77 12.49 -14.48
C LEU A 61 11.95 11.85 -13.10
N TYR A 62 11.75 12.63 -12.03
CA TYR A 62 11.66 12.10 -10.68
C TYR A 62 10.25 11.61 -10.39
N HIS A 63 10.11 10.33 -10.03
CA HIS A 63 8.83 9.68 -9.77
C HIS A 63 8.95 8.66 -8.62
N LEU A 64 7.82 8.16 -8.12
CA LEU A 64 7.82 6.86 -7.45
C LEU A 64 7.73 5.76 -8.50
N GLY A 65 8.62 4.78 -8.42
CA GLY A 65 8.59 3.58 -9.25
C GLY A 65 8.19 2.34 -8.44
N SER A 66 7.45 1.44 -9.08
CA SER A 66 6.96 0.22 -8.46
C SER A 66 8.09 -0.73 -8.10
N GLN A 67 7.94 -1.42 -6.97
CA GLN A 67 8.91 -2.35 -6.42
C GLN A 67 8.25 -3.67 -6.01
N ASN A 68 9.10 -4.65 -5.71
CA ASN A 68 8.72 -6.00 -5.28
C ASN A 68 7.69 -6.70 -6.22
N PRO A 69 8.06 -6.99 -7.48
CA PRO A 69 9.39 -6.81 -8.10
C PRO A 69 9.64 -5.40 -8.66
N GLN A 70 10.90 -5.03 -8.87
CA GLN A 70 11.24 -3.73 -9.48
C GLN A 70 10.55 -3.55 -10.85
N ASP A 71 9.97 -2.38 -11.05
CA ASP A 71 9.42 -1.90 -12.32
C ASP A 71 8.27 -2.77 -12.88
N ASN A 72 7.41 -3.27 -12.00
CA ASN A 72 6.23 -4.07 -12.34
C ASN A 72 5.00 -3.20 -12.69
N PHE A 73 4.00 -3.82 -13.32
CA PHE A 73 2.72 -3.20 -13.69
C PHE A 73 1.53 -3.84 -12.95
N ASN A 74 1.75 -4.41 -11.75
CA ASN A 74 0.69 -5.13 -11.02
C ASN A 74 -0.54 -4.25 -10.78
N TYR A 75 -0.33 -2.95 -10.59
CA TYR A 75 -1.39 -1.99 -10.27
C TYR A 75 -1.77 -1.07 -11.44
N GLY A 76 -1.56 -1.55 -12.68
CA GLY A 76 -1.85 -0.82 -13.93
C GLY A 76 -0.74 0.14 -14.38
N VAL A 77 0.06 0.67 -13.45
CA VAL A 77 1.17 1.58 -13.72
C VAL A 77 2.44 1.15 -12.97
N ASN A 78 3.59 1.58 -13.49
CA ASN A 78 4.91 1.41 -12.84
C ASN A 78 5.50 2.72 -12.31
N ARG A 79 4.84 3.87 -12.56
CA ARG A 79 5.28 5.20 -12.14
C ARG A 79 4.13 6.00 -11.55
N LEU A 80 4.37 6.67 -10.42
CA LEU A 80 3.50 7.70 -9.86
C LEU A 80 4.23 9.05 -9.89
N PHE A 81 3.54 10.04 -10.44
CA PHE A 81 4.13 11.31 -10.81
C PHE A 81 4.12 12.27 -9.62
N LEU A 82 5.09 13.18 -9.56
CA LEU A 82 5.14 14.16 -8.48
C LEU A 82 4.04 15.22 -8.68
N PRO A 83 3.25 15.55 -7.65
CA PRO A 83 2.23 16.61 -7.77
C PRO A 83 2.84 18.02 -7.84
N ASN A 84 4.07 18.18 -7.36
CA ASN A 84 4.83 19.41 -7.34
C ASN A 84 6.33 19.12 -7.17
N ASP A 85 7.17 20.12 -7.43
CA ASP A 85 8.60 20.06 -7.13
C ASP A 85 8.83 19.88 -5.62
N VAL A 86 9.87 19.11 -5.25
CA VAL A 86 10.17 18.76 -3.85
C VAL A 86 11.58 19.19 -3.52
N LEU A 87 11.72 20.26 -2.74
CA LEU A 87 13.03 20.79 -2.38
C LEU A 87 13.73 19.90 -1.34
N PRO A 88 15.07 19.99 -1.22
CA PRO A 88 15.81 19.35 -0.13
C PRO A 88 15.22 19.71 1.25
N GLY A 89 14.93 18.69 2.05
CA GLY A 89 14.31 18.81 3.37
C GLY A 89 12.78 18.85 3.37
N GLU A 90 12.12 18.88 2.22
CA GLU A 90 10.65 18.85 2.12
C GLU A 90 10.10 17.42 2.04
N GLN A 91 8.80 17.30 2.28
CA GLN A 91 8.03 16.08 2.11
C GLN A 91 7.06 16.23 0.95
N VAL A 92 6.77 15.12 0.28
CA VAL A 92 5.76 15.03 -0.76
C VAL A 92 4.83 13.87 -0.47
N THR A 93 3.53 14.12 -0.58
CA THR A 93 2.49 13.08 -0.55
C THR A 93 1.93 12.93 -1.96
N ILE A 94 2.03 11.72 -2.50
CA ILE A 94 1.52 11.36 -3.81
C ILE A 94 0.23 10.59 -3.60
N GLU A 95 -0.87 11.15 -4.09
CA GLU A 95 -2.19 10.54 -4.13
C GLU A 95 -2.41 9.95 -5.53
N ALA A 96 -2.85 8.69 -5.61
CA ALA A 96 -3.07 8.02 -6.88
C ALA A 96 -4.27 7.05 -6.81
N THR A 97 -5.01 6.97 -7.91
CA THR A 97 -6.02 5.93 -8.15
C THR A 97 -5.38 4.85 -9.01
N LEU A 98 -5.31 3.62 -8.49
CA LEU A 98 -4.66 2.47 -9.12
C LEU A 98 -5.67 1.36 -9.39
N THR A 99 -5.35 0.43 -10.28
CA THR A 99 -6.23 -0.70 -10.61
C THR A 99 -5.65 -2.00 -10.08
N ALA A 100 -6.43 -2.79 -9.35
CA ALA A 100 -5.97 -4.07 -8.86
C ALA A 100 -5.73 -5.08 -10.00
N PRO A 101 -4.79 -6.02 -9.83
CA PRO A 101 -4.62 -7.13 -10.75
C PRO A 101 -5.94 -7.84 -11.07
N SER A 102 -6.12 -8.29 -12.32
CA SER A 102 -7.29 -9.07 -12.72
C SER A 102 -7.22 -10.55 -12.30
N THR A 103 -6.14 -10.95 -11.65
CA THR A 103 -5.92 -12.32 -11.19
C THR A 103 -5.89 -12.32 -9.67
N ILE A 104 -6.67 -13.22 -9.08
CA ILE A 104 -6.75 -13.42 -7.63
C ILE A 104 -5.40 -13.91 -7.11
N GLY A 105 -4.99 -13.39 -5.97
CA GLY A 105 -3.75 -13.80 -5.32
C GLY A 105 -3.18 -12.78 -4.36
N LEU A 106 -2.03 -13.13 -3.79
CA LEU A 106 -1.24 -12.24 -2.96
C LEU A 106 -0.24 -11.46 -3.83
N TYR A 107 -0.30 -10.14 -3.73
CA TYR A 107 0.62 -9.20 -4.36
C TYR A 107 1.36 -8.39 -3.30
N TYR A 108 2.46 -7.76 -3.69
CA TYR A 108 3.24 -6.89 -2.81
C TYR A 108 3.17 -5.46 -3.32
N PHE A 109 2.72 -4.56 -2.45
CA PHE A 109 2.68 -3.14 -2.71
C PHE A 109 3.91 -2.50 -2.07
N GLN A 110 4.82 -2.02 -2.92
CA GLN A 110 6.02 -1.32 -2.50
C GLN A 110 6.46 -0.34 -3.59
N TRP A 111 7.03 0.78 -3.19
CA TRP A 111 7.48 1.85 -4.08
C TRP A 111 8.83 2.40 -3.64
N GLN A 112 9.58 2.96 -4.59
CA GLN A 112 10.85 3.64 -4.31
C GLN A 112 10.99 4.84 -5.24
N MET A 113 11.67 5.90 -4.78
CA MET A 113 11.99 7.03 -5.64
C MET A 113 12.97 6.61 -6.75
N VAL A 114 12.70 7.11 -7.95
CA VAL A 114 13.50 6.88 -9.14
C VAL A 114 13.66 8.19 -9.92
N GLN A 115 14.83 8.38 -10.51
CA GLN A 115 15.04 9.33 -11.58
C GLN A 115 15.24 8.53 -12.86
N ASP A 116 14.24 8.54 -13.74
CA ASP A 116 14.24 7.64 -14.89
C ASP A 116 15.44 7.89 -15.81
N GLY A 117 16.10 6.80 -16.21
CA GLY A 117 17.35 6.84 -16.99
C GLY A 117 18.61 7.19 -16.19
N VAL A 118 18.49 7.45 -14.88
CA VAL A 118 19.62 7.78 -14.00
C VAL A 118 19.79 6.71 -12.93
N GLU A 119 18.90 6.63 -11.94
CA GLU A 119 19.05 5.73 -10.79
C GLU A 119 17.75 5.53 -10.00
N TRP A 120 17.73 4.44 -9.22
CA TRP A 120 16.81 4.24 -8.10
C TRP A 120 17.52 4.67 -6.83
N PHE A 121 16.84 5.41 -5.95
CA PHE A 121 17.52 6.02 -4.80
C PHE A 121 16.67 6.05 -3.53
N GLY A 122 17.37 6.22 -2.40
CA GLY A 122 16.78 6.28 -1.07
C GLY A 122 16.09 5.01 -0.62
N GLU A 123 15.27 5.13 0.41
CA GLU A 123 14.54 4.01 1.00
C GLU A 123 13.41 3.53 0.09
N MET A 124 13.12 2.22 0.15
CA MET A 124 11.85 1.69 -0.35
C MET A 124 10.77 1.92 0.70
N SER A 125 9.52 2.06 0.27
CA SER A 125 8.39 2.07 1.19
C SER A 125 8.26 0.74 1.92
N GLU A 126 7.49 0.71 3.00
CA GLU A 126 7.14 -0.56 3.64
C GLU A 126 6.40 -1.48 2.66
N THR A 127 6.75 -2.77 2.67
CA THR A 127 6.02 -3.76 1.87
C THR A 127 4.66 -4.03 2.50
N VAL A 128 3.58 -3.78 1.76
CA VAL A 128 2.22 -4.16 2.14
C VAL A 128 1.79 -5.40 1.37
N ASN A 129 1.30 -6.41 2.10
CA ASN A 129 0.64 -7.57 1.53
C ASN A 129 -0.73 -7.14 0.99
N PHE A 130 -0.88 -7.17 -0.33
CA PHE A 130 -2.09 -6.76 -1.02
C PHE A 130 -2.83 -7.99 -1.56
N VAL A 131 -3.93 -8.35 -0.91
CA VAL A 131 -4.74 -9.51 -1.31
C VAL A 131 -5.74 -9.08 -2.37
N VAL A 132 -5.70 -9.74 -3.52
CA VAL A 132 -6.69 -9.58 -4.58
C VAL A 132 -7.64 -10.77 -4.52
N ASP A 133 -8.91 -10.49 -4.29
CA ASP A 133 -9.97 -11.49 -4.19
C ASP A 133 -10.87 -11.48 -5.44
N GLU A 134 -11.78 -12.45 -5.53
CA GLU A 134 -12.75 -12.50 -6.63
C GLU A 134 -13.65 -11.26 -6.63
N GLU A 135 -13.88 -10.71 -7.82
CA GLU A 135 -14.98 -9.78 -8.04
C GLU A 135 -16.29 -10.45 -7.64
N LEU A 136 -17.09 -9.79 -6.79
CA LEU A 136 -18.39 -10.32 -6.37
C LEU A 136 -19.40 -10.17 -7.51
N THR A 137 -19.25 -10.95 -8.57
CA THR A 137 -20.16 -10.90 -9.73
C THR A 137 -21.50 -11.59 -9.48
N ASP A 138 -21.67 -12.23 -8.32
CA ASP A 138 -22.91 -12.91 -7.99
C ASP A 138 -23.42 -12.41 -6.65
N SER A 139 -24.54 -11.71 -6.71
CA SER A 139 -25.29 -11.34 -5.53
C SER A 139 -25.67 -12.62 -4.78
N LEU A 140 -25.00 -12.88 -3.65
CA LEU A 140 -25.42 -13.87 -2.65
C LEU A 140 -26.85 -13.59 -2.13
N PHE A 141 -27.44 -12.47 -2.52
CA PHE A 141 -28.83 -12.09 -2.29
C PHE A 141 -29.51 -11.68 -3.60
N SER A 142 -29.64 -12.59 -4.56
CA SER A 142 -30.77 -12.46 -5.47
C SER A 142 -32.01 -12.57 -4.59
N ALA A 143 -32.83 -11.52 -4.50
CA ALA A 143 -34.15 -11.62 -3.92
C ALA A 143 -34.95 -12.61 -4.77
N GLY A 144 -34.90 -13.89 -4.39
CA GLY A 144 -35.82 -14.89 -4.91
C GLY A 144 -37.25 -14.53 -4.52
N ASN A 145 -38.22 -15.20 -5.16
CA ASN A 145 -39.63 -15.03 -4.82
C ASN A 145 -39.81 -15.09 -3.29
N GLY A 146 -40.37 -14.02 -2.72
CA GLY A 146 -40.58 -13.91 -1.27
C GLY A 146 -41.38 -15.10 -0.73
N PHE A 147 -41.04 -15.53 0.48
CA PHE A 147 -41.72 -16.64 1.14
C PHE A 147 -43.21 -16.32 1.34
N SER A 148 -44.11 -17.23 0.93
CA SER A 148 -45.52 -17.19 1.30
C SER A 148 -45.71 -17.80 2.69
N VAL A 149 -46.57 -17.21 3.52
CA VAL A 149 -46.96 -17.74 4.84
C VAL A 149 -47.64 -19.12 4.79
N SER A 150 -47.95 -19.62 3.60
CA SER A 150 -48.48 -20.97 3.36
C SER A 150 -47.39 -22.04 3.21
N ASN A 151 -46.11 -21.66 3.12
CA ASN A 151 -45.02 -22.61 3.01
C ASN A 151 -44.62 -23.15 4.40
N HIS A 152 -44.43 -24.46 4.52
CA HIS A 152 -43.76 -25.04 5.68
C HIS A 152 -42.28 -24.68 5.61
N ILE A 153 -41.85 -23.68 6.40
CA ILE A 153 -40.46 -23.24 6.44
C ILE A 153 -39.79 -23.85 7.67
N VAL A 154 -38.71 -24.60 7.43
CA VAL A 154 -37.72 -24.90 8.46
C VAL A 154 -36.54 -23.98 8.19
N SER A 155 -36.42 -22.88 8.94
CA SER A 155 -35.26 -21.98 8.83
C SER A 155 -34.27 -22.28 9.94
N THR A 156 -32.98 -22.32 9.61
CA THR A 156 -31.90 -22.22 10.59
C THR A 156 -31.24 -20.85 10.43
N SER A 157 -31.14 -20.11 11.53
CA SER A 157 -30.42 -18.83 11.57
C SER A 157 -29.16 -19.03 12.40
N PHE A 158 -28.01 -18.60 11.88
CA PHE A 158 -26.78 -18.51 12.67
C PHE A 158 -26.32 -17.06 12.75
N PHE A 159 -25.82 -16.69 13.93
CA PHE A 159 -25.14 -15.43 14.16
C PHE A 159 -23.65 -15.74 14.32
N THR A 160 -22.79 -14.96 13.67
CA THR A 160 -21.35 -14.99 13.93
C THR A 160 -20.91 -13.59 14.39
N TRP A 161 -19.96 -13.55 15.31
CA TRP A 161 -19.37 -12.33 15.83
C TRP A 161 -17.96 -12.18 15.27
N PHE A 162 -17.64 -10.99 14.74
CA PHE A 162 -16.30 -10.64 14.30
C PHE A 162 -15.70 -9.61 15.27
N THR A 163 -14.39 -9.68 15.49
CA THR A 163 -13.60 -8.56 16.02
C THR A 163 -12.62 -8.08 14.95
N VAL A 164 -12.28 -6.79 15.03
CA VAL A 164 -11.57 -6.05 13.97
C VAL A 164 -10.19 -6.63 13.63
N ASP A 165 -9.53 -7.28 14.61
CA ASP A 165 -8.12 -7.70 14.48
C ASP A 165 -7.87 -9.21 14.68
N GLY A 166 -8.92 -10.04 14.75
CA GLY A 166 -8.76 -11.41 15.28
C GLY A 166 -9.49 -12.53 14.54
N GLY A 167 -10.19 -12.26 13.44
CA GLY A 167 -11.04 -13.26 12.80
C GLY A 167 -12.13 -13.81 13.74
N GLN A 168 -12.77 -14.91 13.33
CA GLN A 168 -13.87 -15.54 14.07
C GLN A 168 -13.40 -16.17 15.39
N GLN A 169 -13.67 -15.50 16.50
CA GLN A 169 -13.21 -15.90 17.84
C GLN A 169 -14.04 -17.03 18.47
N SER A 170 -15.26 -17.31 17.98
CA SER A 170 -16.00 -18.51 18.41
C SER A 170 -17.10 -18.89 17.42
N SER A 171 -17.11 -20.15 17.00
CA SER A 171 -18.27 -20.81 16.39
C SER A 171 -19.11 -21.46 17.50
N PRO A 172 -20.45 -21.43 17.45
CA PRO A 172 -21.30 -22.24 18.34
C PRO A 172 -21.17 -23.76 18.12
N TRP A 173 -20.39 -24.20 17.13
CA TRP A 173 -20.37 -25.57 16.65
C TRP A 173 -18.98 -26.19 16.74
N ILE A 174 -18.83 -27.18 17.63
CA ILE A 174 -17.79 -28.20 17.52
C ILE A 174 -18.25 -29.17 16.43
N PRO A 175 -17.49 -29.40 15.35
CA PRO A 175 -17.89 -30.34 14.32
C PRO A 175 -17.97 -31.75 14.91
N LEU A 176 -19.18 -32.31 15.00
CA LEU A 176 -19.37 -33.75 15.20
C LEU A 176 -19.31 -34.45 13.83
N GLU A 177 -18.85 -35.70 13.82
CA GLU A 177 -18.75 -36.57 12.62
C GLU A 177 -17.63 -36.27 11.61
N GLY A 178 -16.53 -35.62 12.02
CA GLY A 178 -15.31 -35.57 11.22
C GLY A 178 -15.31 -34.55 10.07
N ARG A 179 -16.15 -33.51 10.14
CA ARG A 179 -16.10 -32.37 9.21
C ARG A 179 -14.97 -31.40 9.58
N GLU A 180 -14.34 -30.83 8.56
CA GLU A 180 -13.26 -29.87 8.72
C GLU A 180 -13.76 -28.53 9.28
N SER A 181 -12.87 -27.84 9.98
CA SER A 181 -13.11 -26.50 10.53
C SER A 181 -13.28 -25.49 9.39
N TRP A 182 -14.12 -24.47 9.61
CA TRP A 182 -14.24 -23.35 8.67
C TRP A 182 -12.88 -22.67 8.44
N THR A 183 -12.50 -22.52 7.18
CA THR A 183 -11.18 -22.02 6.76
C THR A 183 -11.13 -20.50 6.51
N GLY A 184 -12.22 -19.79 6.81
CA GLY A 184 -12.32 -18.33 6.54
C GLY A 184 -12.77 -17.99 5.11
N GLY A 185 -12.82 -18.96 4.20
CA GLY A 185 -13.29 -18.76 2.83
C GLY A 185 -14.82 -18.80 2.72
N VAL A 186 -15.38 -17.94 1.86
CA VAL A 186 -16.82 -17.93 1.51
C VAL A 186 -17.27 -19.23 0.82
N TYR A 187 -16.33 -19.94 0.20
CA TYR A 187 -16.55 -21.20 -0.50
C TYR A 187 -16.76 -22.42 0.39
N PHE A 188 -16.33 -22.36 1.66
CA PHE A 188 -16.46 -23.49 2.60
C PHE A 188 -17.91 -23.96 2.74
N TRP A 189 -18.88 -23.03 2.68
CA TRP A 189 -20.28 -23.36 2.86
C TRP A 189 -20.94 -23.95 1.60
N LYS A 190 -20.39 -23.73 0.39
CA LYS A 190 -20.96 -24.27 -0.86
C LYS A 190 -20.94 -25.79 -0.90
N GLU A 191 -19.96 -26.44 -0.28
CA GLU A 191 -19.88 -27.91 -0.22
C GLU A 191 -20.84 -28.54 0.81
N PHE A 192 -21.44 -27.73 1.68
CA PHE A 192 -22.31 -28.23 2.75
C PHE A 192 -23.80 -27.92 2.55
N ILE A 193 -24.16 -27.17 1.51
CA ILE A 193 -25.54 -27.02 1.06
C ILE A 193 -25.92 -28.29 0.28
N LYS A 194 -26.61 -29.23 0.92
CA LYS A 194 -27.32 -30.27 0.19
C LYS A 194 -28.52 -29.63 -0.52
N GLN A 195 -28.54 -29.70 -1.85
CA GLN A 195 -29.73 -29.42 -2.65
C GLN A 195 -30.85 -30.42 -2.32
#